data_AF-A0A358FY50-F1
#
_entry.id   AF-A0A358FY50-F1
#
_cell.length_a   1.000
_cell.length_b   1.000
_cell.length_c   1.000
_cell.angle_alpha   90.00
_cell.angle_beta   90.00
_cell.angle_gamma   90.00
#
_symmetry.space_group_name_H-M   'P 1'
#
loop_
_entity.id
_entity.type
_entity.pdbx_description
1 polymer ?
#
loop_
_entity_poly.entity_id
_entity_poly.type
_entity_poly.pdbx_seq_one_letter_code
_entity_poly.pdbx_strand_id
1 'polypeptide(L)'
;MKLLFTQARESRGSGADDNLGRGMETALLLAFFLGIGWLVDRWLGTRPLFMIGLVLFAAAGSFVKMKLDYDSRMERLEAERRNASQARTTR
;
A
#
# COMPACT_ATOMS: atom_id res chain seq x y z
N MET A 1 7.71 0.08 -35.15
CA MET A 1 7.61 1.29 -34.29
C MET A 1 6.23 1.51 -33.64
N LYS A 2 5.11 1.07 -34.23
CA LYS A 2 3.75 1.29 -33.67
C LYS A 2 3.45 0.49 -32.38
N LEU A 3 4.15 -0.63 -32.14
CA LEU A 3 3.98 -1.47 -30.96
C LEU A 3 4.61 -0.91 -29.67
N LEU A 4 5.64 -0.06 -29.78
CA LEU A 4 6.30 0.55 -28.61
C LEU A 4 5.46 1.68 -27.99
N PHE A 5 4.68 2.39 -28.80
CA PHE A 5 3.86 3.52 -28.34
C PHE A 5 2.59 3.09 -27.58
N THR A 6 2.00 1.93 -27.91
CA THR A 6 0.87 1.38 -27.15
C THR A 6 1.32 0.89 -25.76
N GLN A 7 2.43 0.16 -25.69
CA GLN A 7 2.99 -0.36 -24.43
C GLN A 7 3.39 0.77 -23.47
N ALA A 8 3.95 1.87 -23.97
CA ALA A 8 4.32 3.04 -23.16
C ALA A 8 3.11 3.83 -22.60
N ARG A 9 1.92 3.71 -23.23
CA ARG A 9 0.69 4.34 -22.74
C ARG A 9 -0.02 3.48 -21.70
N GLU A 10 0.00 2.17 -21.89
CA GLU A 10 -0.63 1.18 -20.98
C GLU A 10 0.09 1.13 -19.63
N SER A 11 1.43 1.16 -19.65
CA SER A 11 2.27 1.19 -18.44
C SER A 11 2.19 2.50 -17.62
N ARG A 12 1.90 3.64 -18.26
CA ARG A 12 1.67 4.92 -17.55
C ARG A 12 0.32 4.98 -16.83
N GLY A 13 -0.71 4.34 -17.38
CA GLY A 13 -2.03 4.26 -16.74
C GLY A 13 -1.99 3.40 -15.47
N SER A 14 -1.48 2.17 -15.61
CA SER A 14 -1.44 1.21 -14.49
C SER A 14 -0.64 1.70 -13.27
N GLY A 15 0.47 2.41 -13.49
CA GLY A 15 1.26 2.96 -12.38
C GLY A 15 0.57 4.12 -11.64
N ALA A 16 -0.22 4.95 -12.32
CA ALA A 16 -0.95 6.05 -11.70
C ALA A 16 -2.14 5.51 -10.88
N ASP A 17 -2.85 4.52 -11.41
CA ASP A 17 -4.01 3.89 -10.77
C ASP A 17 -3.62 3.14 -9.49
N ASP A 18 -2.47 2.43 -9.50
CA ASP A 18 -1.93 1.73 -8.32
C ASP A 18 -1.57 2.70 -7.18
N ASN A 19 -0.93 3.82 -7.51
CA ASN A 19 -0.56 4.84 -6.52
C ASN A 19 -1.80 5.55 -5.95
N LEU A 20 -2.78 5.84 -6.80
CA LEU A 20 -4.05 6.45 -6.37
C LEU A 20 -4.83 5.51 -5.46
N GLY A 21 -4.92 4.22 -5.81
CA GLY A 21 -5.59 3.21 -4.99
C GLY A 21 -4.95 3.07 -3.61
N ARG A 22 -3.61 3.04 -3.57
CA ARG A 22 -2.85 2.96 -2.31
C ARG A 22 -3.02 4.24 -1.46
N GLY A 23 -2.98 5.41 -2.08
CA GLY A 23 -3.20 6.69 -1.41
C GLY A 23 -4.62 6.81 -0.83
N MET A 24 -5.63 6.37 -1.58
CA MET A 24 -7.03 6.36 -1.11
C MET A 24 -7.23 5.40 0.06
N GLU A 25 -6.64 4.21 0.01
CA GLU A 25 -6.68 3.28 1.14
C GLU A 25 -6.04 3.86 2.40
N THR A 26 -4.87 4.50 2.28
CA THR A 26 -4.23 5.19 3.41
C THR A 26 -5.08 6.34 3.93
N ALA A 27 -5.68 7.14 3.05
CA ALA A 27 -6.57 8.23 3.46
C ALA A 27 -7.80 7.72 4.22
N LEU A 28 -8.43 6.63 3.76
CA LEU A 28 -9.56 5.99 4.44
C LEU A 28 -9.16 5.44 5.81
N LEU A 29 -7.99 4.81 5.91
CA LEU A 29 -7.46 4.31 7.19
C LEU A 29 -7.23 5.47 8.17
N LEU A 30 -6.60 6.56 7.72
CA LEU A 30 -6.38 7.76 8.53
C LEU A 30 -7.70 8.39 8.97
N ALA A 31 -8.66 8.54 8.05
CA ALA A 31 -9.98 9.08 8.37
C ALA A 31 -10.72 8.21 9.40
N PHE A 32 -10.60 6.89 9.31
CA PHE A 32 -11.18 5.95 10.26
C PHE A 32 -10.58 6.13 11.66
N PHE A 33 -9.26 6.14 11.78
CA PHE A 33 -8.59 6.32 13.07
C PHE A 33 -8.79 7.72 13.65
N LEU A 34 -8.85 8.74 12.80
CA LEU A 34 -9.18 10.11 13.18
C LEU A 34 -10.60 10.20 13.75
N GLY A 35 -11.58 9.58 13.10
CA GLY A 35 -12.97 9.53 13.56
C GLY A 35 -13.12 8.83 14.91
N ILE A 36 -12.43 7.70 15.09
CA ILE A 36 -12.41 7.00 16.39
C ILE A 36 -11.74 7.87 17.47
N GLY A 37 -10.57 8.45 17.18
CA GLY A 37 -9.87 9.30 18.14
C GLY A 37 -10.70 10.50 18.57
N TRP A 38 -11.40 11.13 17.62
CA TRP A 38 -12.30 12.22 17.91
C TRP A 38 -13.48 11.80 18.81
N LEU A 39 -14.09 10.65 18.52
CA LEU A 39 -15.19 10.13 19.33
C LEU A 39 -14.76 9.81 20.77
N VAL A 40 -13.58 9.18 20.91
CA VAL A 40 -12.99 8.84 22.21
C VAL A 40 -12.62 10.09 23.00
N ASP A 41 -11.93 11.05 22.38
CA ASP A 41 -11.57 12.33 23.01
C ASP A 41 -12.82 13.11 23.46
N ARG A 42 -13.91 13.06 22.67
CA ARG A 42 -15.19 13.72 22.99
C ARG A 42 -15.92 13.08 24.17
N TRP A 43 -15.75 11.77 24.37
CA TRP A 43 -16.38 11.00 25.45
C TRP A 43 -15.61 11.13 26.77
N LEU A 44 -14.27 11.07 26.73
CA LEU A 44 -13.43 11.16 27.92
C LEU A 44 -13.09 12.60 28.34
N GLY A 45 -13.41 13.59 27.50
CA GLY A 45 -13.06 15.00 27.76
C GLY A 45 -11.55 15.27 27.73
N THR A 46 -10.75 14.29 27.28
CA THR A 46 -9.32 14.44 27.05
C THR A 46 -9.14 15.34 25.83
N ARG A 47 -8.48 16.50 26.02
CA ARG A 47 -7.89 17.28 24.92
C ARG A 47 -7.06 16.34 24.03
N PRO A 48 -6.85 16.62 22.73
CA PRO A 48 -6.86 15.67 21.59
C PRO A 48 -5.72 14.63 21.58
N LEU A 49 -5.57 13.89 22.67
CA LEU A 49 -4.47 12.96 22.94
C LEU A 49 -4.72 11.65 22.22
N PHE A 50 -5.95 11.14 22.23
CA PHE A 50 -6.29 9.92 21.52
C PHE A 50 -6.30 10.13 20.01
N MET A 51 -6.78 11.29 19.51
CA MET A 51 -6.62 11.66 18.11
C MET A 51 -5.16 11.61 17.67
N ILE A 52 -4.26 12.28 18.39
CA ILE A 52 -2.83 12.33 18.02
C ILE A 52 -2.22 10.92 18.09
N GLY A 53 -2.47 10.18 19.17
CA GLY A 53 -1.96 8.82 19.33
C GLY A 53 -2.42 7.86 18.23
N LEU A 54 -3.71 7.88 17.89
CA LEU A 54 -4.28 7.02 16.86
C LEU A 54 -3.83 7.39 15.45
N VAL A 55 -3.65 8.68 15.16
CA VAL A 55 -3.08 9.11 13.86
C VAL A 55 -1.63 8.66 13.73
N LEU A 56 -0.81 8.80 14.79
CA LEU A 56 0.56 8.28 14.79
C LEU A 56 0.59 6.76 14.64
N PHE A 57 -0.33 6.04 15.30
CA PHE A 57 -0.47 4.60 15.15
C PHE A 57 -0.85 4.20 13.71
N ALA A 58 -1.81 4.90 13.10
CA ALA A 58 -2.21 4.66 11.71
C ALA A 58 -1.07 4.94 10.71
N ALA A 59 -0.30 6.00 10.96
CA ALA A 59 0.90 6.31 10.17
C ALA A 59 1.95 5.19 10.30
N ALA A 60 2.27 4.76 11.52
CA ALA A 60 3.20 3.65 11.75
C ALA A 60 2.70 2.33 11.12
N GLY A 61 1.41 2.02 11.26
CA GLY A 61 0.78 0.86 10.63
C GLY A 61 0.88 0.90 9.10
N SER A 62 0.73 2.08 8.49
CA SER A 62 0.90 2.26 7.05
C SER A 62 2.33 1.96 6.59
N PHE A 63 3.34 2.36 7.37
CA PHE A 63 4.74 2.01 7.11
C PHE A 63 4.99 0.51 7.24
N VAL A 64 4.44 -0.13 8.28
CA VAL A 64 4.57 -1.59 8.47
C VAL A 64 3.92 -2.34 7.30
N LYS A 65 2.71 -1.93 6.89
CA LYS A 65 2.02 -2.51 5.74
C LYS A 65 2.86 -2.38 4.47
N MET A 66 3.46 -1.21 4.23
CA MET A 66 4.33 -0.99 3.08
C MET A 66 5.52 -1.96 3.07
N LYS A 67 6.12 -2.23 4.25
CA LYS A 67 7.21 -3.19 4.37
C LYS A 67 6.77 -4.62 4.05
N LEU A 68 5.63 -5.05 4.61
CA LEU A 68 5.08 -6.38 4.39
C LEU A 68 4.68 -6.61 2.93
N ASP A 69 4.06 -5.61 2.30
CA ASP A 69 3.68 -5.69 0.89
C ASP A 69 4.92 -5.84 -0.01
N TYR A 70 5.99 -5.11 0.31
CA TYR A 70 7.26 -5.24 -0.41
C TYR A 70 7.86 -6.65 -0.31
N ASP A 71 7.92 -7.21 0.90
CA ASP A 71 8.43 -8.58 1.11
C ASP A 71 7.60 -9.59 0.30
N SER A 72 6.27 -9.45 0.29
CA SER A 72 5.37 -10.33 -0.48
C SER A 72 5.54 -10.19 -2.00
N ARG A 73 5.86 -9.00 -2.49
CA ARG A 73 6.16 -8.77 -3.92
C ARG A 73 7.47 -9.44 -4.32
N MET A 74 8.49 -9.38 -3.46
CA MET A 74 9.79 -10.00 -3.74
C MET A 74 9.71 -11.52 -3.76
N GLU A 75 8.96 -12.12 -2.82
CA GLU A 75 8.74 -13.56 -2.80
C GLU A 75 8.06 -14.06 -4.08
N ARG A 76 7.06 -13.32 -4.59
CA ARG A 76 6.41 -13.63 -5.88
C ARG A 76 7.39 -13.58 -7.05
N LEU A 77 8.21 -12.54 -7.13
CA LEU A 77 9.21 -12.40 -8.18
C LEU A 77 10.29 -13.48 -8.11
N GLU A 78 10.69 -13.90 -6.91
CA GLU A 78 11.60 -15.03 -6.73
C GLU A 78 10.97 -16.35 -7.18
N ALA A 79 9.70 -16.60 -6.84
CA ALA A 79 8.98 -17.78 -7.28
C ALA A 79 8.88 -17.85 -8.81
N GLU A 80 8.56 -16.74 -9.47
CA GLU A 80 8.55 -16.65 -10.94
C GLU A 80 9.92 -16.95 -11.55
N ARG A 81 11.00 -16.40 -10.96
CA ARG A 81 12.38 -16.68 -11.42
C ARG A 81 12.78 -18.15 -11.25
N ARG A 82 12.39 -18.78 -10.13
CA ARG A 82 12.65 -20.21 -9.89
C ARG A 82 11.89 -21.10 -10.87
N ASN A 83 10.64 -20.75 -11.21
CA ASN A 83 9.87 -21.48 -12.21
C ASN A 83 10.47 -21.31 -13.62
N ALA A 84 10.91 -20.10 -13.96
CA ALA A 84 11.55 -19.83 -15.25
C ALA A 84 12.92 -20.51 -15.39
N SER A 85 13.73 -20.58 -14.33
CA SER A 85 15.00 -21.30 -14.35
C SER A 85 14.80 -22.82 -14.42
N GLN A 86 13.80 -23.37 -13.72
CA GLN A 86 13.45 -24.79 -13.84
C GLN A 86 13.01 -25.14 -15.26
N ALA A 87 12.11 -24.36 -15.87
CA ALA A 87 11.65 -24.60 -17.25
C ALA A 87 12.77 -24.56 -18.30
N ARG A 88 13.88 -23.87 -18.01
CA ARG A 88 15.06 -23.79 -18.88
C ARG A 88 16.03 -24.95 -18.69
N THR A 89 16.05 -25.56 -17.51
CA THR A 89 16.90 -26.72 -17.20
C THR A 89 16.30 -28.04 -17.68
N THR A 90 14.97 -28.14 -17.80
CA THR A 90 14.27 -29.35 -18.26
C THR A 90 14.19 -29.50 -19.78
N ARG A 91 14.93 -28.71 -20.57
CA ARG A 91 14.87 -28.70 -22.04
C ARG A 91 16.21 -29.06 -22.69
#